data_AF-A0A0F9M048-F1
#
_entry.id   AF-A0A0F9M048-F1
#
_cell.length_a   1.000
_cell.length_b   1.000
_cell.length_c   1.000
_cell.angle_alpha   90.00
_cell.angle_beta   90.00
_cell.angle_gamma   90.00
#
_symmetry.space_group_name_H-M   'P 1'
#
loop_
_entity.id
_entity.type
_entity.pdbx_description
1 polymer ?
#
loop_
_entity_poly.entity_id
_entity_poly.type
_entity_poly.pdbx_seq_one_letter_code
_entity_poly.pdbx_strand_id
1 'polypeptide(L)' 'MPLPIERLTKGSSLATIRAAISDSVAILIKEGKTPKQAAGQAFGMARDQTGKPLKRHKT' A
#
# COMPACT_ATOMS: atom_id res chain seq x y z
N MET A 1 2.01 -8.26 12.00
CA MET A 1 0.78 -7.48 12.29
C MET A 1 -0.06 -7.43 11.00
N PRO A 2 -1.40 -7.42 11.03
CA PRO A 2 -2.18 -7.23 9.80
C PRO A 2 -1.87 -5.85 9.19
N LEU A 3 -1.73 -5.80 7.86
CA LEU A 3 -1.36 -4.56 7.18
C LEU A 3 -2.60 -3.66 7.03
N PRO A 4 -2.48 -2.34 7.27
CA PRO A 4 -3.57 -1.38 7.03
C PRO A 4 -4.21 -1.50 5.64
N ILE A 5 -3.43 -1.86 4.63
CA ILE A 5 -3.90 -2.10 3.26
C ILE A 5 -4.94 -3.23 3.17
N GLU A 6 -4.87 -4.25 4.03
CA GLU A 6 -5.83 -5.37 4.05
C GLU A 6 -7.24 -4.92 4.44
N ARG A 7 -7.38 -3.74 5.04
CA ARG A 7 -8.66 -3.13 5.40
C ARG A 7 -9.22 -2.21 4.30
N LEU A 8 -8.50 -2.02 3.19
CA LEU A 8 -8.98 -1.20 2.08
C LEU A 8 -10.11 -1.91 1.33
N THR A 9 -11.07 -1.13 0.84
CA THR A 9 -12.14 -1.61 -0.02
C THR A 9 -12.12 -0.86 -1.34
N LYS A 10 -12.87 -1.35 -2.34
CA LYS A 10 -13.03 -0.66 -3.64
C LYS A 10 -13.61 0.76 -3.51
N GLY A 11 -14.40 0.99 -2.45
CA GLY A 11 -14.98 2.29 -2.12
C GLY A 11 -14.03 3.26 -1.42
N SER A 12 -12.85 2.81 -0.96
CA SER A 12 -11.91 3.66 -0.22
C SER A 12 -11.48 4.88 -1.04
N SER A 13 -11.44 6.04 -0.36
CA SER A 13 -10.97 7.29 -0.94
C SER A 13 -9.47 7.22 -1.26
N LEU A 14 -8.99 8.03 -2.20
CA LEU A 14 -7.56 8.09 -2.52
C LEU A 14 -6.71 8.51 -1.31
N ALA A 15 -7.23 9.37 -0.44
CA ALA A 15 -6.55 9.77 0.79
C ALA A 15 -6.37 8.58 1.74
N THR A 16 -7.43 7.80 1.96
CA THR A 16 -7.40 6.58 2.79
C THR A 16 -6.42 5.54 2.22
N ILE A 17 -6.42 5.37 0.90
CA ILE A 17 -5.51 4.44 0.23
C ILE A 17 -4.05 4.86 0.44
N ARG A 18 -3.73 6.15 0.25
CA ARG A 18 -2.36 6.66 0.46
C ARG A 18 -1.90 6.54 1.91
N ALA A 19 -2.78 6.83 2.87
CA ALA A 19 -2.48 6.67 4.29
C ALA A 19 -2.18 5.20 4.63
N ALA A 20 -3.05 4.28 4.21
CA ALA A 20 -2.85 2.86 4.42
C ALA A 20 -1.55 2.34 3.78
N ILE A 21 -1.21 2.82 2.58
CA ILE A 21 0.07 2.48 1.94
C ILE A 21 1.25 2.98 2.78
N SER A 22 1.24 4.23 3.22
CA SER A 22 2.31 4.80 4.04
C SER A 22 2.52 4.02 5.33
N ASP A 23 1.43 3.70 6.02
CA ASP A 23 1.49 2.95 7.28
C ASP A 23 1.96 1.51 7.06
N SER A 24 1.49 0.85 6.01
CA SER A 24 1.96 -0.48 5.63
C SER A 24 3.43 -0.50 5.22
N VAL A 25 3.91 0.53 4.52
CA VAL A 25 5.33 0.67 4.20
C VAL A 25 6.16 0.76 5.49
N ALA A 26 5.73 1.58 6.45
CA ALA A 26 6.43 1.71 7.73
C ALA A 26 6.48 0.38 8.50
N ILE A 27 5.39 -0.41 8.50
CA ILE A 27 5.36 -1.74 9.11
C ILE A 27 6.33 -2.69 8.40
N LEU A 28 6.30 -2.74 7.07
CA LEU A 28 7.16 -3.61 6.28
C LEU A 28 8.65 -3.27 6.44
N ILE A 29 8.98 -1.99 6.59
CA ILE A 29 10.35 -1.54 6.90
C ILE A 29 10.76 -2.01 8.30
N LYS A 30 9.87 -1.90 9.30
CA LYS A 30 10.13 -2.42 10.65
C LYS A 30 10.33 -3.94 10.67
N GLU A 31 9.67 -4.67 9.76
CA GLU A 31 9.87 -6.11 9.55
C GLU A 31 11.16 -6.45 8.78
N GLY A 32 12.00 -5.46 8.47
CA GLY A 32 13.32 -5.65 7.86
C GLY A 32 13.36 -5.57 6.35
N LYS A 33 12.26 -5.18 5.68
CA LYS A 33 12.28 -4.96 4.23
C LYS A 33 12.92 -3.62 3.89
N THR A 34 13.57 -3.58 2.73
CA THR A 34 14.05 -2.31 2.19
C THR A 34 12.87 -1.39 1.85
N PRO A 35 13.02 -0.06 1.96
CA PRO A 35 11.94 0.88 1.64
C PRO A 35 11.34 0.66 0.24
N LYS A 36 12.18 0.29 -0.74
CA LYS A 36 11.76 0.02 -2.12
C LYS A 36 10.89 -1.23 -2.23
N GLN A 37 11.25 -2.30 -1.53
CA GLN A 37 10.45 -3.54 -1.48
C GLN A 37 9.15 -3.32 -0.73
N ALA A 38 9.21 -2.64 0.42
CA ALA A 38 8.05 -2.28 1.22
C ALA A 38 7.03 -1.46 0.41
N ALA A 39 7.49 -0.40 -0.27
CA ALA A 39 6.65 0.41 -1.16
C ALA A 39 6.07 -0.42 -2.31
N GLY A 40 6.90 -1.21 -3.00
CA GLY A 40 6.43 -2.05 -4.10
C GLY A 40 5.32 -3.02 -3.69
N GLN A 41 5.49 -3.68 -2.54
CA GLN A 41 4.52 -4.60 -1.98
C GLN A 41 3.24 -3.88 -1.53
N ALA A 42 3.37 -2.77 -0.80
CA ALA A 42 2.24 -1.97 -0.32
C ALA A 42 1.38 -1.43 -1.48
N PHE A 43 2.00 -0.88 -2.52
CA PHE A 43 1.28 -0.41 -3.70
C PHE A 43 0.61 -1.55 -4.48
N GLY A 44 1.27 -2.72 -4.58
CA GLY A 44 0.68 -3.92 -5.20
C GLY A 44 -0.57 -4.39 -4.46
N MET A 45 -0.46 -4.58 -3.14
CA MET A 45 -1.58 -4.99 -2.29
C MET A 45 -2.74 -3.99 -2.33
N ALA A 46 -2.45 -2.70 -2.31
CA ALA A 46 -3.49 -1.67 -2.37
C ALA A 46 -4.21 -1.65 -3.72
N ARG A 47 -3.49 -1.92 -4.82
CA ARG A 47 -4.08 -2.05 -6.16
C ARG A 47 -5.00 -3.27 -6.22
N ASP A 48 -4.56 -4.40 -5.67
CA ASP A 48 -5.32 -5.65 -5.70
C ASP A 48 -6.58 -5.56 -4.82
N GLN A 49 -6.50 -4.92 -3.65
CA GLN A 49 -7.65 -4.70 -2.74
C GLN A 49 -8.67 -3.70 -3.29
N THR A 50 -8.19 -2.57 -3.82
CA THR A 50 -9.09 -1.49 -4.26
C THR A 50 -9.60 -1.68 -5.69
N GLY A 51 -8.94 -2.54 -6.48
CA GLY A 51 -9.17 -2.69 -7.92
C GLY A 51 -8.87 -1.43 -8.73
N LYS A 52 -8.37 -0.35 -8.09
CA LYS A 52 -8.01 0.89 -8.76
C LYS A 52 -6.59 0.76 -9.28
N PRO A 53 -6.33 1.07 -10.56
CA PRO A 53 -4.97 1.15 -11.06
C PRO A 53 -4.28 2.34 -10.37
N LEU A 54 -3.61 2.07 -9.25
CA LEU A 54 -2.61 2.95 -8.67
C LEU A 54 -1.46 2.98 -9.67
N LYS A 55 -1.55 3.87 -10.67
CA LYS A 55 -0.51 4.05 -11.68
C LYS A 55 0.81 4.32 -10.96
N ARG A 56 1.73 3.35 -11.01
CA ARG A 56 3.16 3.65 -10.80
C ARG A 56 3.50 4.65 -11.90
N HIS A 57 3.79 5.89 -11.53
CA HIS A 57 4.33 6.85 -12.48
C HIS A 57 5.67 6.27 -12.96
N LYS A 58 5.68 5.76 -14.20
CA LYS A 58 6.92 5.49 -14.95
C LYS A 58 7.44 6.87 -15.36
N THR A 59 8.41 7.38 -14.61
CA THR A 59 9.41 8.30 -15.15
C THR A 59 10.39 7.49 -15.98
#